data_AF-A0AAN6FLI1-F1
#
_entry.id   AF-A0AAN6FLI1-F1
#
_cell.length_a   1.000
_cell.length_b   1.000
_cell.length_c   1.000
_cell.angle_alpha   90.00
_cell.angle_beta   90.00
_cell.angle_gamma   90.00
#
_symmetry.space_group_name_H-M   'P 1'
#
loop_
_entity.id
_entity.type
_entity.pdbx_description
1 polymer ?
#
loop_
_entity_poly.entity_id
_entity_poly.type
_entity_poly.pdbx_seq_one_letter_code
_entity_poly.pdbx_strand_id
1 'polypeptide(L)'
;MALKRPSTLLLHWPSPIHTPPPNTTTRALHRLHAPTLRTPRPTPFVPDVPTFLTLIGRNLASHAAKIPSWEALFTLSSLQLREAGVEPARARRYLLWWRERFRNGITGIGGELGEVRDGVAELRVVEVESRRKGDRQAMLGKGAGMRRVVVNVPASVALPVGGSKATVEAGGKVDVGSVDVEGAQVVAGVRILAANTIAGTGVEAVKGHQGVARLRVKSGLWEERRGHKVDGGERRKEEERKMAR
;
A
#
# COMPACT_ATOMS: atom_id res chain seq x y z
N MET A 1 -96.22 3.50 6.08
CA MET A 1 -96.09 2.14 5.49
C MET A 1 -94.66 1.98 4.98
N ALA A 2 -93.99 0.92 5.45
CA ALA A 2 -92.60 0.62 5.13
C ALA A 2 -92.45 0.06 3.72
N LEU A 3 -91.48 0.57 2.95
CA LEU A 3 -91.02 -0.07 1.71
C LEU A 3 -89.49 -0.24 1.78
N LYS A 4 -89.09 -1.42 1.33
CA LYS A 4 -87.83 -2.11 1.57
C LYS A 4 -86.83 -1.85 0.42
N ARG A 5 -85.56 -1.59 0.79
CA ARG A 5 -84.28 -2.16 0.27
C ARG A 5 -83.89 -1.85 -1.22
N PRO A 6 -82.60 -1.91 -1.64
CA PRO A 6 -81.56 -2.81 -1.11
C PRO A 6 -80.14 -2.27 -0.87
N SER A 7 -79.54 -2.86 0.15
CA SER A 7 -78.11 -2.85 0.49
C SER A 7 -77.28 -3.54 -0.60
N THR A 8 -76.24 -2.87 -1.08
CA THR A 8 -75.24 -3.42 -1.99
C THR A 8 -74.34 -4.40 -1.23
N LEU A 9 -74.37 -5.66 -1.67
CA LEU A 9 -73.44 -6.70 -1.23
C LEU A 9 -72.05 -6.40 -1.79
N LEU A 10 -71.14 -5.93 -0.96
CA LEU A 10 -69.71 -5.94 -1.26
C LEU A 10 -69.21 -7.38 -1.12
N LEU A 11 -69.06 -8.06 -2.24
CA LEU A 11 -68.29 -9.29 -2.35
C LEU A 11 -66.84 -8.98 -2.00
N HIS A 12 -66.42 -9.29 -0.77
CA HIS A 12 -65.01 -9.31 -0.42
C HIS A 12 -64.38 -10.55 -1.07
N TRP A 13 -63.47 -10.33 -2.00
CA TRP A 13 -62.65 -11.42 -2.54
C TRP A 13 -61.62 -11.79 -1.46
N PRO A 14 -61.49 -13.06 -1.03
CA PRO A 14 -60.44 -13.44 -0.12
C PRO A 14 -59.10 -13.32 -0.86
N SER A 15 -58.27 -12.37 -0.44
CA SER A 15 -56.89 -12.27 -0.91
C SER A 15 -56.16 -13.58 -0.57
N PRO A 16 -55.56 -14.28 -1.55
CA PRO A 16 -54.74 -15.43 -1.24
C PRO A 16 -53.54 -14.96 -0.43
N ILE A 17 -53.31 -15.59 0.72
CA ILE A 17 -52.07 -15.43 1.49
C ILE A 17 -50.95 -15.98 0.62
N HIS A 18 -50.25 -15.09 -0.08
CA HIS A 18 -49.07 -15.45 -0.84
C HIS A 18 -47.93 -15.64 0.16
N THR A 19 -47.72 -16.88 0.63
CA THR A 19 -46.51 -17.25 1.35
C THR A 19 -45.34 -17.15 0.36
N PRO A 20 -44.37 -16.25 0.58
CA PRO A 20 -43.20 -16.20 -0.29
C PRO A 20 -42.45 -17.52 -0.15
N PRO A 21 -42.00 -18.14 -1.26
CA PRO A 21 -41.17 -19.34 -1.16
C PRO A 21 -39.91 -19.03 -0.34
N PRO A 22 -39.40 -19.97 0.46
CA PRO A 22 -38.17 -19.77 1.18
C PRO A 22 -37.07 -19.50 0.13
N ASN A 23 -36.56 -18.26 0.12
CA ASN A 23 -35.43 -17.82 -0.71
C ASN A 23 -34.16 -18.60 -0.31
N THR A 24 -34.11 -19.87 -0.69
CA THR A 24 -32.94 -20.74 -0.63
C THR A 24 -32.10 -20.45 -1.87
N THR A 25 -31.57 -19.22 -1.95
CA THR A 25 -30.49 -18.96 -2.90
C THR A 25 -29.23 -19.63 -2.36
N THR A 26 -28.94 -20.78 -2.96
CA THR A 26 -27.83 -21.68 -2.71
C THR A 26 -26.50 -20.98 -2.98
N ARG A 27 -25.98 -20.31 -1.95
CA ARG A 27 -24.59 -19.80 -1.91
C ARG A 27 -23.61 -20.79 -1.28
N ALA A 28 -24.05 -22.01 -0.97
CA ALA A 28 -23.22 -23.02 -0.30
C ALA A 28 -22.06 -23.54 -1.16
N LEU A 29 -22.26 -23.67 -2.48
CA LEU A 29 -21.25 -24.28 -3.36
C LEU A 29 -19.99 -23.42 -3.52
N HIS A 30 -20.09 -22.09 -3.51
CA HIS A 30 -18.92 -21.20 -3.54
C HIS A 30 -18.04 -21.30 -2.29
N ARG A 31 -18.58 -21.76 -1.16
CA ARG A 31 -17.82 -21.95 0.09
C ARG A 31 -17.01 -23.25 0.06
N LEU A 32 -17.50 -24.27 -0.64
CA LEU A 32 -16.84 -25.58 -0.73
C LEU A 32 -15.59 -25.55 -1.62
N HIS A 33 -15.55 -24.67 -2.63
CA HIS A 33 -14.40 -24.47 -3.52
C HIS A 33 -13.64 -23.17 -3.24
N ALA A 34 -13.76 -22.63 -2.01
CA ALA A 34 -12.97 -21.48 -1.64
C ALA A 34 -11.48 -21.85 -1.67
N PRO A 35 -10.63 -21.11 -2.43
CA PRO A 35 -9.21 -21.41 -2.48
C PRO A 35 -8.61 -21.33 -1.08
N THR A 36 -7.79 -22.31 -0.72
CA THR A 36 -7.07 -22.29 0.56
C THR A 36 -6.19 -21.04 0.59
N LEU A 37 -6.46 -20.16 1.54
CA LEU A 37 -5.76 -18.88 1.64
C LEU A 37 -4.32 -19.11 2.11
N ARG A 38 -3.37 -19.16 1.17
CA ARG A 38 -1.95 -19.30 1.50
C ARG A 38 -1.45 -18.03 2.20
N THR A 39 -0.68 -18.22 3.28
CA THR A 39 0.04 -17.12 3.94
C THR A 39 1.29 -16.79 3.12
N PRO A 40 1.45 -15.53 2.66
CA PRO A 40 2.64 -15.12 1.93
C PRO A 40 3.85 -15.08 2.87
N ARG A 41 5.04 -15.35 2.34
CA ARG A 41 6.29 -15.21 3.10
C ARG A 41 6.57 -13.73 3.41
N PRO A 42 7.13 -13.39 4.58
CA PRO A 42 7.58 -12.02 4.85
C PRO A 42 8.66 -11.62 3.85
N THR A 43 8.69 -10.34 3.47
CA THR A 43 9.73 -9.79 2.59
C THR A 43 10.81 -9.09 3.41
N PRO A 44 12.04 -8.92 2.91
CA PRO A 44 13.08 -8.22 3.66
C PRO A 44 12.68 -6.79 4.06
N PHE A 45 11.89 -6.12 3.23
CA PHE A 45 11.34 -4.80 3.54
C PHE A 45 10.19 -4.82 4.55
N VAL A 46 9.47 -5.94 4.68
CA VAL A 46 8.36 -6.14 5.60
C VAL A 46 8.55 -7.45 6.38
N PRO A 47 9.47 -7.45 7.37
CA PRO A 47 9.82 -8.67 8.10
C PRO A 47 8.76 -9.06 9.12
N ASP A 48 8.02 -8.10 9.68
CA ASP A 48 7.12 -8.29 10.81
C ASP A 48 5.77 -7.58 10.64
N VAL A 49 4.83 -7.96 11.52
CA VAL A 49 3.47 -7.38 11.59
C VAL A 49 3.47 -5.87 11.83
N PRO A 50 4.18 -5.32 12.84
CA PRO A 50 4.14 -3.88 13.10
C PRO A 50 4.71 -3.07 11.92
N THR A 51 5.74 -3.56 11.20
CA THR A 51 6.23 -2.89 9.99
C THR A 51 5.14 -2.84 8.91
N PHE A 52 4.45 -3.96 8.65
CA PHE A 52 3.35 -3.99 7.68
C PHE A 52 2.24 -3.00 8.03
N LEU A 53 1.79 -2.98 9.30
CA LEU A 53 0.74 -2.08 9.77
C LEU A 53 1.16 -0.61 9.75
N THR A 54 2.45 -0.34 9.95
CA THR A 54 3.02 1.00 9.84
C THR A 54 3.00 1.48 8.39
N LEU A 55 3.45 0.64 7.44
CA LEU A 55 3.51 0.98 6.03
C LEU A 55 2.15 1.35 5.44
N ILE A 56 1.10 0.57 5.74
CA ILE A 56 -0.25 0.84 5.25
C ILE A 56 -0.93 2.05 5.91
N GLY A 57 -0.37 2.55 7.03
CA GLY A 57 -0.80 3.78 7.69
C GLY A 57 -2.16 3.71 8.37
N ARG A 58 -2.93 4.81 8.32
CA ARG A 58 -4.26 4.96 8.96
C ARG A 58 -4.31 4.59 10.45
N ASN A 59 -3.22 4.85 11.17
CA ASN A 59 -3.05 4.52 12.59
C ASN A 59 -3.22 3.01 12.92
N LEU A 60 -3.06 2.11 11.94
CA LEU A 60 -3.19 0.67 12.18
C LEU A 60 -2.05 0.08 13.01
N ALA A 61 -0.90 0.75 13.07
CA ALA A 61 0.23 0.36 13.94
C ALA A 61 -0.18 0.27 15.42
N SER A 62 -1.15 1.07 15.87
CA SER A 62 -1.68 1.03 17.25
C SER A 62 -2.32 -0.33 17.62
N HIS A 63 -2.81 -1.09 16.63
CA HIS A 63 -3.42 -2.39 16.83
C HIS A 63 -2.43 -3.56 16.68
N ALA A 64 -1.13 -3.29 16.51
CA ALA A 64 -0.13 -4.35 16.29
C ALA A 64 -0.12 -5.39 17.42
N ALA A 65 -0.25 -4.95 18.68
CA ALA A 65 -0.30 -5.84 19.84
C ALA A 65 -1.49 -6.81 19.83
N LYS A 66 -2.54 -6.56 19.03
CA LYS A 66 -3.71 -7.43 18.91
C LYS A 66 -3.51 -8.57 17.90
N ILE A 67 -2.46 -8.50 17.08
CA ILE A 67 -2.15 -9.49 16.04
C ILE A 67 -0.78 -10.10 16.39
N PRO A 68 -0.77 -11.29 17.02
CA PRO A 68 0.44 -11.81 17.66
C PRO A 68 1.50 -12.32 16.69
N SER A 69 1.12 -12.76 15.49
CA SER A 69 2.03 -13.38 14.54
C SER A 69 1.72 -13.00 13.09
N TRP A 70 2.70 -13.18 12.21
CA TRP A 70 2.55 -12.98 10.77
C TRP A 70 1.44 -13.88 10.18
N GLU A 71 1.37 -15.14 10.63
CA GLU A 71 0.33 -16.07 10.21
C GLU A 71 -1.05 -15.64 10.69
N ALA A 72 -1.16 -15.13 11.92
CA ALA A 72 -2.41 -14.58 12.45
C ALA A 72 -2.88 -13.39 11.61
N LEU A 73 -1.95 -12.50 11.19
CA LEU A 73 -2.28 -11.37 10.33
C LEU A 73 -3.00 -11.81 9.05
N PHE A 74 -2.56 -12.89 8.41
CA PHE A 74 -3.16 -13.37 7.15
C PHE A 74 -4.32 -14.36 7.36
N THR A 75 -4.46 -14.98 8.52
CA THR A 75 -5.50 -15.99 8.76
C THR A 75 -6.76 -15.42 9.41
N LEU A 76 -6.64 -14.43 10.30
CA LEU A 76 -7.77 -13.91 11.08
C LEU A 76 -8.89 -13.35 10.19
N SER A 77 -10.14 -13.70 10.52
CA SER A 77 -11.35 -13.21 9.87
C SER A 77 -11.77 -11.83 10.39
N SER A 78 -12.70 -11.18 9.68
CA SER A 78 -13.24 -9.87 10.09
C SER A 78 -13.89 -9.88 11.48
N LEU A 79 -14.56 -10.98 11.85
CA LEU A 79 -15.21 -11.15 13.16
C LEU A 79 -14.16 -11.31 14.26
N GLN A 80 -13.16 -12.16 14.05
CA GLN A 80 -12.07 -12.36 15.00
C GLN A 80 -11.25 -11.06 15.19
N LEU A 81 -11.02 -10.30 14.13
CA LEU A 81 -10.37 -8.98 14.24
C LEU A 81 -11.20 -7.98 15.05
N ARG A 82 -12.53 -8.05 14.96
CA ARG A 82 -13.43 -7.23 15.79
C ARG A 82 -13.30 -7.62 17.26
N GLU A 83 -13.36 -8.92 17.55
CA GLU A 83 -13.23 -9.46 18.91
C GLU A 83 -11.86 -9.16 19.54
N ALA A 84 -10.80 -9.18 18.74
CA ALA A 84 -9.46 -8.76 19.15
C ALA A 84 -9.33 -7.24 19.40
N GLY A 85 -10.35 -6.44 19.06
CA GLY A 85 -10.39 -5.00 19.30
C GLY A 85 -9.76 -4.15 18.19
N VAL A 86 -9.65 -4.67 16.97
CA VAL A 86 -9.29 -3.84 15.80
C VAL A 86 -10.52 -3.06 15.36
N GLU A 87 -10.68 -1.84 15.88
CA GLU A 87 -11.77 -0.91 15.55
C GLU A 87 -11.19 0.41 15.01
N PRO A 88 -11.87 1.14 14.11
CA PRO A 88 -13.24 0.97 13.62
C PRO A 88 -13.38 -0.07 12.51
N ALA A 89 -14.63 -0.47 12.19
CA ALA A 89 -14.93 -1.38 11.06
C ALA A 89 -14.29 -1.00 9.72
N ARG A 90 -14.13 0.30 9.45
CA ARG A 90 -13.43 0.80 8.24
C ARG A 90 -11.94 0.43 8.23
N ALA A 91 -11.28 0.46 9.39
CA ALA A 91 -9.88 0.07 9.54
C ALA A 91 -9.72 -1.44 9.31
N ARG A 92 -10.62 -2.28 9.83
CA ARG A 92 -10.64 -3.73 9.54
C ARG A 92 -10.79 -4.04 8.06
N ARG A 93 -11.77 -3.42 7.40
CA ARG A 93 -11.99 -3.60 5.96
C ARG A 93 -10.77 -3.20 5.14
N TYR A 94 -10.10 -2.12 5.55
CA TYR A 94 -8.88 -1.65 4.89
C TYR A 94 -7.70 -2.61 5.08
N LEU A 95 -7.52 -3.14 6.30
CA LEU A 95 -6.50 -4.14 6.59
C LEU A 95 -6.72 -5.42 5.75
N LEU A 96 -7.95 -5.92 5.69
CA LEU A 96 -8.31 -7.09 4.88
C LEU A 96 -8.05 -6.86 3.38
N TRP A 97 -8.37 -5.67 2.88
CA TRP A 97 -8.08 -5.29 1.50
C TRP A 97 -6.57 -5.27 1.21
N TRP A 98 -5.76 -4.69 2.11
CA TRP A 98 -4.30 -4.70 1.96
C TRP A 98 -3.67 -6.09 2.07
N ARG A 99 -4.18 -6.94 2.97
CA ARG A 99 -3.75 -8.35 3.07
C ARG A 99 -3.95 -9.08 1.76
N GLU A 100 -5.11 -8.88 1.12
CA GLU A 100 -5.41 -9.53 -0.16
C GLU A 100 -4.52 -9.00 -1.29
N ARG A 101 -4.24 -7.68 -1.32
CA ARG A 101 -3.27 -7.13 -2.27
C ARG A 101 -1.87 -7.72 -2.09
N PHE A 102 -1.41 -7.82 -0.84
CA PHE A 102 -0.10 -8.38 -0.52
C PHE A 102 -0.02 -9.87 -0.93
N ARG A 103 -1.08 -10.65 -0.70
CA ARG A 103 -1.18 -12.05 -1.18
C ARG A 103 -1.05 -12.17 -2.69
N ASN A 104 -1.66 -11.25 -3.42
CA ASN A 104 -1.61 -11.22 -4.88
C ASN A 104 -0.30 -10.64 -5.43
N GLY A 105 0.70 -10.38 -4.57
CA GLY A 105 1.99 -9.79 -4.96
C GLY A 105 1.89 -8.31 -5.34
N ILE A 106 0.75 -7.67 -5.08
CA ILE A 106 0.54 -6.24 -5.36
C ILE A 106 1.01 -5.44 -4.13
N THR A 107 2.31 -5.24 -4.04
CA THR A 107 2.93 -4.45 -2.97
C THR A 107 3.00 -2.97 -3.33
N GLY A 108 3.21 -2.11 -2.32
CA GLY A 108 3.56 -0.72 -2.55
C GLY A 108 5.05 -0.57 -2.87
N ILE A 109 5.51 0.69 -2.92
CA ILE A 109 6.92 1.02 -3.17
C ILE A 109 7.84 0.26 -2.20
N GLY A 110 8.84 -0.42 -2.76
CA GLY A 110 9.86 -1.13 -1.99
C GLY A 110 9.47 -2.53 -1.50
N GLY A 111 8.27 -3.03 -1.82
CA GLY A 111 7.85 -4.38 -1.41
C GLY A 111 8.70 -5.50 -2.01
N GLU A 112 9.31 -5.25 -3.16
CA GLU A 112 10.16 -6.16 -3.93
C GLU A 112 11.65 -6.09 -3.58
N LEU A 113 12.03 -5.28 -2.58
CA LEU A 113 13.43 -5.07 -2.22
C LEU A 113 14.01 -6.28 -1.47
N GLY A 114 15.09 -6.84 -2.01
CA GLY A 114 15.86 -7.93 -1.40
C GLY A 114 16.84 -7.46 -0.31
N GLU A 115 17.62 -6.43 -0.61
CA GLU A 115 18.64 -5.88 0.28
C GLU A 115 18.05 -4.78 1.16
N VAL A 116 17.74 -5.10 2.42
CA VAL A 116 17.21 -4.14 3.40
C VAL A 116 17.90 -4.36 4.74
N ARG A 117 18.42 -3.29 5.35
CA ARG A 117 19.04 -3.33 6.67
C ARG A 117 18.36 -2.34 7.59
N ASP A 118 17.93 -2.78 8.76
CA ASP A 118 17.24 -1.96 9.78
C ASP A 118 16.03 -1.16 9.24
N GLY A 119 15.29 -1.74 8.28
CA GLY A 119 14.16 -1.08 7.62
C GLY A 119 14.56 0.07 6.69
N VAL A 120 15.82 0.11 6.26
CA VAL A 120 16.38 1.06 5.29
C VAL A 120 16.98 0.28 4.11
N ALA A 121 16.54 0.62 2.90
CA ALA A 121 17.13 0.12 1.66
C ALA A 121 17.95 1.21 0.98
N GLU A 122 19.09 0.85 0.39
CA GLU A 122 19.91 1.77 -0.39
C GLU A 122 19.64 1.56 -1.89
N LEU A 123 19.27 2.66 -2.55
CA LEU A 123 18.97 2.70 -3.97
C LEU A 123 20.12 3.39 -4.70
N ARG A 124 20.60 2.77 -5.78
CA ARG A 124 21.64 3.34 -6.63
C ARG A 124 21.20 3.43 -8.09
N VAL A 125 21.67 4.46 -8.78
CA VAL A 125 21.55 4.56 -10.23
C VAL A 125 22.67 3.76 -10.88
N VAL A 126 22.31 2.75 -11.67
CA VAL A 126 23.25 1.91 -12.41
C VAL A 126 22.92 1.98 -13.90
N GLU A 127 23.95 1.94 -14.74
CA GLU A 127 23.82 1.81 -16.18
C GLU A 127 23.77 0.34 -16.57
N VAL A 128 22.74 -0.03 -17.31
CA VAL A 128 22.46 -1.41 -17.69
C VAL A 128 22.23 -1.46 -19.19
N GLU A 129 22.76 -2.48 -19.85
CA GLU A 129 22.54 -2.71 -21.27
C GLU A 129 21.04 -2.83 -21.57
N SER A 130 20.55 -2.00 -22.49
CA SER A 130 19.16 -1.97 -22.89
C SER A 130 18.97 -2.67 -24.23
N ARG A 131 18.10 -3.69 -24.25
CA ARG A 131 17.66 -4.34 -25.49
C ARG A 131 16.61 -3.51 -26.26
N ARG A 132 16.15 -2.37 -25.73
CA ARG A 132 15.10 -1.56 -26.35
C ARG A 132 15.64 -0.79 -27.54
N LYS A 133 14.92 -0.83 -28.67
CA LYS A 133 15.30 -0.13 -29.92
C LYS A 133 15.55 1.38 -29.73
N GLY A 134 14.79 2.02 -28.83
CA GLY A 134 14.90 3.45 -28.54
C GLY A 134 16.12 3.87 -27.69
N ASP A 135 16.79 2.93 -27.03
CA ASP A 135 17.99 3.21 -26.23
C ASP A 135 19.30 2.95 -27.02
N ARG A 136 19.21 2.58 -28.31
CA ARG A 136 20.39 2.29 -29.17
C ARG A 136 21.24 3.53 -29.49
N GLN A 137 20.63 4.72 -29.53
CA GLN A 137 21.31 5.96 -29.88
C GLN A 137 21.76 6.69 -28.60
N ALA A 138 23.03 7.12 -28.56
CA ALA A 138 23.55 7.91 -27.45
C ALA A 138 22.83 9.27 -27.37
N MET A 139 22.50 9.70 -26.15
CA MET A 139 21.96 11.02 -25.86
C MET A 139 22.85 11.72 -24.83
N LEU A 140 22.69 13.04 -24.65
CA LEU A 140 23.52 13.88 -23.76
C LEU A 140 23.66 13.37 -22.30
N GLY A 141 22.82 12.42 -21.87
CA GLY A 141 22.91 11.78 -20.55
C GLY A 141 22.82 10.25 -20.53
N LYS A 142 23.04 9.57 -21.67
CA LYS A 142 23.04 8.08 -21.79
C LYS A 142 24.01 7.61 -22.87
N GLY A 143 24.83 6.60 -22.55
CA GLY A 143 25.66 5.89 -23.55
C GLY A 143 24.82 5.13 -24.58
N ALA A 144 25.37 4.90 -25.77
CA ALA A 144 24.69 4.13 -26.81
C ALA A 144 24.40 2.70 -26.32
N GLY A 145 23.14 2.26 -26.35
CA GLY A 145 22.75 0.93 -25.89
C GLY A 145 22.62 0.79 -24.37
N MET A 146 22.88 1.85 -23.60
CA MET A 146 22.83 1.81 -22.12
C MET A 146 21.60 2.55 -21.59
N ARG A 147 20.98 1.98 -20.56
CA ARG A 147 19.86 2.59 -19.84
C ARG A 147 20.18 2.67 -18.36
N ARG A 148 19.92 3.87 -17.83
CA ARG A 148 20.01 4.16 -16.41
C ARG A 148 18.76 3.66 -15.69
N VAL A 149 18.95 2.82 -14.69
CA VAL A 149 17.89 2.25 -13.84
C VAL A 149 18.26 2.40 -12.38
N VAL A 150 17.24 2.36 -11.52
CA VAL A 150 17.43 2.39 -10.07
C VAL A 150 17.35 0.95 -9.56
N VAL A 151 18.40 0.51 -8.89
CA VAL A 151 18.53 -0.84 -8.35
C VAL A 151 18.74 -0.79 -6.84
N ASN A 152 18.31 -1.84 -6.16
CA ASN A 152 18.62 -2.04 -4.76
C ASN A 152 20.01 -2.65 -4.61
N VAL A 153 20.86 -2.06 -3.78
CA VAL A 153 22.21 -2.53 -3.51
C VAL A 153 22.41 -2.73 -2.02
N PRO A 154 23.34 -3.61 -1.60
CA PRO A 154 23.71 -3.71 -0.19
C PRO A 154 24.18 -2.34 0.32
N ALA A 155 23.83 -2.03 1.57
CA ALA A 155 24.18 -0.76 2.19
C ALA A 155 25.69 -0.56 2.16
N SER A 156 26.12 0.48 1.44
CA SER A 156 27.52 0.81 1.21
C SER A 156 27.92 2.08 1.96
N VAL A 157 26.97 2.99 2.15
CA VAL A 157 27.14 4.20 2.95
C VAL A 157 26.65 3.92 4.36
N ALA A 158 27.48 4.18 5.37
CA ALA A 158 27.17 3.96 6.78
C ALA A 158 25.75 4.45 7.14
N LEU A 159 24.93 3.54 7.69
CA LEU A 159 23.56 3.83 8.07
C LEU A 159 23.54 4.79 9.26
N PRO A 160 22.63 5.77 9.30
CA PRO A 160 22.48 6.65 10.45
C PRO A 160 21.75 5.84 11.53
N VAL A 161 22.50 5.30 12.48
CA VAL A 161 21.95 4.62 13.65
C VAL A 161 21.15 5.66 14.45
N GLY A 162 19.83 5.48 14.53
CA GLY A 162 18.96 6.13 15.53
C GLY A 162 18.88 7.66 15.51
N GLY A 163 18.16 8.25 14.55
CA GLY A 163 17.45 9.54 14.72
C GLY A 163 18.27 10.84 14.88
N SER A 164 19.57 10.76 15.16
CA SER A 164 20.46 11.92 15.21
C SER A 164 21.06 12.19 13.83
N LYS A 165 21.06 13.46 13.41
CA LYS A 165 21.80 13.94 12.23
C LYS A 165 23.24 13.42 12.30
N ALA A 166 23.60 12.49 11.41
CA ALA A 166 24.97 12.04 11.28
C ALA A 166 25.81 13.14 10.61
N THR A 167 26.83 13.60 11.33
CA THR A 167 27.96 14.36 10.80
C THR A 167 28.66 13.49 9.76
N VAL A 168 28.83 14.04 8.56
CA VAL A 168 29.39 13.34 7.41
C VAL A 168 30.92 13.38 7.51
N GLU A 169 31.56 12.24 7.72
CA GLU A 169 32.96 12.05 7.34
C GLU A 169 33.03 12.15 5.81
N ALA A 170 33.56 13.27 5.35
CA ALA A 170 33.73 13.61 3.94
C ALA A 170 34.98 12.92 3.40
N GLY A 171 34.84 12.03 2.42
CA GLY A 171 36.03 11.46 1.79
C GLY A 171 35.80 10.20 0.97
N GLY A 172 34.86 10.22 0.02
CA GLY A 172 34.72 9.12 -0.92
C GLY A 172 33.89 9.56 -2.12
N LYS A 173 34.57 9.99 -3.19
CA LYS A 173 33.94 10.15 -4.50
C LYS A 173 33.60 8.73 -4.98
N VAL A 174 32.42 8.24 -4.61
CA VAL A 174 31.93 6.96 -5.10
C VAL A 174 31.44 7.22 -6.51
N ASP A 175 32.29 6.91 -7.48
CA ASP A 175 31.93 6.90 -8.90
C ASP A 175 30.66 6.07 -9.09
N VAL A 176 29.90 6.37 -10.15
CA VAL A 176 28.70 5.61 -10.56
C VAL A 176 29.15 4.17 -10.83
N GLY A 177 29.20 3.37 -9.77
CA GLY A 177 29.88 2.09 -9.78
C GLY A 177 29.14 1.15 -10.71
N SER A 178 29.89 0.54 -11.62
CA SER A 178 29.53 -0.71 -12.27
C SER A 178 29.38 -1.78 -11.19
N VAL A 179 28.24 -1.81 -10.51
CA VAL A 179 27.85 -2.93 -9.66
C VAL A 179 27.49 -4.06 -10.61
N ASP A 180 28.01 -5.27 -10.40
CA ASP A 180 27.70 -6.44 -11.24
C ASP A 180 26.18 -6.65 -11.30
N VAL A 181 25.59 -6.30 -12.44
CA VAL A 181 24.13 -6.12 -12.63
C VAL A 181 23.41 -7.46 -12.84
N GLU A 182 24.11 -8.58 -12.86
CA GLU A 182 23.53 -9.86 -13.32
C GLU A 182 22.34 -10.35 -12.46
N GLY A 183 22.14 -9.81 -11.26
CA GLY A 183 20.97 -10.07 -10.40
C GLY A 183 20.19 -8.82 -9.93
N ALA A 184 20.50 -7.63 -10.44
CA ALA A 184 19.98 -6.38 -9.89
C ALA A 184 18.52 -6.12 -10.29
N GLN A 185 17.59 -6.26 -9.34
CA GLN A 185 16.18 -6.02 -9.57
C GLN A 185 15.89 -4.51 -9.66
N VAL A 186 15.25 -4.10 -10.76
CA VAL A 186 14.83 -2.71 -10.97
C VAL A 186 13.69 -2.38 -10.00
N VAL A 187 13.85 -1.29 -9.25
CA VAL A 187 12.87 -0.84 -8.25
C VAL A 187 11.73 -0.09 -8.93
N ALA A 188 10.49 -0.50 -8.64
CA ALA A 188 9.29 0.12 -9.21
C ALA A 188 8.89 1.41 -8.46
N GLY A 189 8.23 2.33 -9.16
CA GLY A 189 7.68 3.55 -8.55
C GLY A 189 8.70 4.66 -8.24
N VAL A 190 9.95 4.48 -8.68
CA VAL A 190 11.03 5.47 -8.53
C VAL A 190 11.48 5.96 -9.90
N ARG A 191 11.84 7.24 -10.00
CA ARG A 191 12.33 7.87 -11.24
C ARG A 191 13.64 8.61 -11.02
N ILE A 192 14.44 8.69 -12.08
CA ILE A 192 15.65 9.52 -12.13
C ILE A 192 15.21 10.88 -12.69
N LEU A 193 15.42 11.98 -11.96
CA LEU A 193 15.01 13.32 -12.39
C LEU A 193 16.06 13.98 -13.27
N ALA A 194 17.16 14.44 -12.66
CA ALA A 194 18.22 15.20 -13.31
C ALA A 194 19.58 14.69 -12.84
N ALA A 195 20.54 14.60 -13.76
CA ALA A 195 21.84 13.97 -13.53
C ALA A 195 21.66 12.59 -12.87
N ASN A 196 21.96 12.46 -11.58
CA ASN A 196 21.88 11.19 -10.83
C ASN A 196 20.87 11.26 -9.66
N THR A 197 20.00 12.26 -9.63
CA THR A 197 19.06 12.44 -8.52
C THR A 197 17.87 11.50 -8.64
N ILE A 198 17.72 10.60 -7.66
CA ILE A 198 16.62 9.66 -7.53
C ILE A 198 15.46 10.36 -6.81
N ALA A 199 14.24 10.25 -7.37
CA ALA A 199 13.03 10.78 -6.75
C ALA A 199 11.90 9.73 -6.77
N GLY A 200 11.13 9.71 -5.68
CA GLY A 200 9.99 8.82 -5.50
C GLY A 200 9.31 9.07 -4.17
N THR A 201 8.17 8.44 -3.95
CA THR A 201 7.45 8.56 -2.68
C THR A 201 8.26 7.92 -1.55
N GLY A 202 8.61 8.70 -0.52
CA GLY A 202 9.38 8.19 0.62
C GLY A 202 10.87 7.95 0.36
N VAL A 203 11.38 8.34 -0.81
CA VAL A 203 12.80 8.25 -1.15
C VAL A 203 13.52 9.50 -0.65
N GLU A 204 14.60 9.32 0.10
CA GLU A 204 15.44 10.40 0.64
C GLU A 204 16.84 10.35 0.01
N ALA A 205 17.27 11.44 -0.62
CA ALA A 205 18.61 11.51 -1.20
C ALA A 205 19.69 11.59 -0.11
N VAL A 206 20.82 10.89 -0.30
CA VAL A 206 21.94 10.93 0.64
C VAL A 206 22.82 12.14 0.34
N LYS A 207 22.99 13.03 1.33
CA LYS A 207 23.85 14.22 1.17
C LYS A 207 25.31 13.79 0.92
N GLY A 208 25.97 14.45 -0.02
CA GLY A 208 27.36 14.18 -0.40
C GLY A 208 27.56 13.02 -1.37
N HIS A 209 26.53 12.20 -1.66
CA HIS A 209 26.64 11.06 -2.57
C HIS A 209 25.67 11.23 -3.75
N GLN A 210 26.22 11.45 -4.95
CA GLN A 210 25.42 11.53 -6.18
C GLN A 210 24.97 10.14 -6.61
N GLY A 211 23.71 9.96 -7.01
CA GLY A 211 23.22 8.65 -7.46
C GLY A 211 22.84 7.68 -6.35
N VAL A 212 22.90 8.08 -5.08
CA VAL A 212 22.53 7.26 -3.92
C VAL A 212 21.32 7.86 -3.21
N ALA A 213 20.31 7.03 -2.98
CA ALA A 213 19.14 7.39 -2.18
C ALA A 213 18.79 6.28 -1.20
N ARG A 214 18.03 6.62 -0.17
CA ARG A 214 17.55 5.68 0.85
C ARG A 214 16.04 5.62 0.82
N LEU A 215 15.50 4.41 0.91
CA LEU A 215 14.09 4.16 1.15
C LEU A 215 13.94 3.63 2.57
N ARG A 216 13.31 4.42 3.44
CA ARG A 216 13.07 4.04 4.83
C ARG A 216 11.62 3.63 5.04
N VAL A 217 11.40 2.61 5.86
CA VAL A 217 10.07 2.28 6.39
C VAL A 217 9.51 3.50 7.12
N LYS A 218 8.44 4.07 6.56
CA LYS A 218 7.74 5.24 7.10
C LYS A 218 6.25 4.94 7.20
N SER A 219 5.61 5.53 8.21
CA SER A 219 4.17 5.44 8.38
C SER A 219 3.43 5.98 7.15
N GLY A 220 2.51 5.17 6.62
CA GLY A 220 1.67 5.51 5.48
C GLY A 220 2.39 5.56 4.13
N LEU A 221 3.55 4.92 4.00
CA LEU A 221 4.26 4.78 2.72
C LEU A 221 3.40 4.08 1.65
N TRP A 222 2.56 3.14 2.06
CA TRP A 222 1.58 2.43 1.23
C TRP A 222 0.15 2.91 1.52
N GLU A 223 -0.04 4.03 2.23
CA GLU A 223 -1.38 4.49 2.56
C GLU A 223 -2.11 5.03 1.33
N GLU A 224 -3.31 4.51 1.10
CA GLU A 224 -4.29 5.12 0.20
C GLU A 224 -4.92 6.29 0.94
N ARG A 225 -4.44 7.52 0.70
CA ARG A 225 -4.83 8.69 1.47
C ARG A 225 -6.31 9.00 1.25
N ARG A 226 -7.02 9.25 2.35
CA ARG A 226 -8.42 9.69 2.28
C ARG A 226 -8.46 11.17 1.94
N GLY A 227 -9.35 11.54 1.02
CA GLY A 227 -9.74 12.94 0.85
C GLY A 227 -10.24 13.49 2.19
N HIS A 228 -9.73 14.66 2.55
CA HIS A 228 -10.25 15.46 3.66
C HIS A 228 -10.72 16.79 3.09
N LYS A 229 -11.68 17.42 3.78
CA LYS A 229 -12.15 18.74 3.39
C LYS A 229 -11.13 19.78 3.85
N VAL A 230 -10.75 20.67 2.95
CA VAL A 230 -9.95 21.86 3.27
C VAL A 230 -10.93 22.99 3.56
N ASP A 231 -10.78 23.68 4.70
CA ASP A 231 -11.65 24.78 5.15
C ASP A 231 -13.14 24.41 5.06
N GLY A 232 -13.56 23.31 5.71
CA GLY A 232 -14.98 22.92 5.78
C GLY A 232 -15.56 22.34 4.50
N GLY A 233 -14.79 22.38 3.42
CA GLY A 233 -15.21 22.11 2.06
C GLY A 233 -15.85 23.33 1.42
N GLU A 234 -16.11 23.24 0.11
CA GLU A 234 -16.49 24.38 -0.73
C GLU A 234 -17.65 25.21 -0.18
N ARG A 235 -18.67 24.57 0.41
CA ARG A 235 -19.86 25.27 0.91
C ARG A 235 -19.62 26.13 2.15
N ARG A 236 -18.65 25.80 3.00
CA ARG A 236 -18.41 26.50 4.29
C ARG A 236 -17.07 27.22 4.34
N LYS A 237 -16.32 27.22 3.24
CA LYS A 237 -14.97 27.77 3.17
C LYS A 237 -14.89 29.23 3.61
N GLU A 238 -15.82 30.07 3.17
CA GLU A 238 -15.83 31.48 3.57
C GLU A 238 -16.21 31.67 5.04
N GLU A 239 -17.17 30.89 5.54
CA GLU A 239 -17.61 30.94 6.94
C GLU A 239 -16.45 30.53 7.87
N GLU A 240 -15.80 29.41 7.59
CA GLU A 240 -14.68 28.92 8.40
C GLU A 240 -13.49 29.88 8.35
N ARG A 241 -13.19 30.47 7.18
CA ARG A 241 -12.13 31.47 7.06
C ARG A 241 -12.45 32.78 7.76
N LYS A 242 -13.72 33.20 7.79
CA LYS A 242 -14.16 34.40 8.53
C LYS A 242 -14.10 34.15 10.03
N MET A 243 -14.50 32.98 10.51
CA MET A 243 -14.45 32.62 11.93
C MET A 243 -13.02 32.40 12.45
N ALA A 244 -12.10 31.95 11.59
CA ALA A 244 -10.70 31.73 11.94
C ALA A 244 -9.84 33.01 11.92
N ARG A 245 -10.38 34.14 11.41
CA ARG A 245 -9.73 35.46 11.45
C ARG A 245 -10.04 36.17 12.75
#